data_AF-A0AAW0W108-F1
#
_entry.id   AF-A0AAW0W108-F1
#
_cell.length_a   1.000
_cell.length_b   1.000
_cell.length_c   1.000
_cell.angle_alpha   90.00
_cell.angle_beta   90.00
_cell.angle_gamma   90.00
#
_symmetry.space_group_name_H-M   'P 1'
#
loop_
_entity.id
_entity.type
_entity.pdbx_description
1 polymer ?
#
loop_
_entity_poly.entity_id
_entity_poly.type
_entity_poly.pdbx_seq_one_letter_code
_entity_poly.pdbx_strand_id
1 'polypeptide(L)'
;MLRGRKVVSEIYVRRILLDEVPDDDDGASKYLHDLYRSKDQLLDSYLNTGSFTEENDLPDYPSHTMPRRTYSLLNMIGWALFVLSQILRFYYNLITSGSLLSISFAVGIVIFAYLGLYKMIGLTKIDKGSKYGSTDNKKKD
;
A
#
# COMPACT_ATOMS: atom_id res chain seq x y z
N MET A 1 2.67 -7.36 0.68
CA MET A 1 1.73 -8.51 0.68
C MET A 1 2.37 -9.80 0.13
N LEU A 2 3.64 -10.13 0.47
CA LEU A 2 4.26 -11.42 0.08
C LEU A 2 4.18 -12.50 1.18
N ARG A 3 4.03 -12.11 2.45
CA ARG A 3 3.97 -13.05 3.59
C ARG A 3 2.54 -13.41 4.03
N GLY A 4 1.51 -13.03 3.28
CA GLY A 4 0.11 -13.32 3.60
C GLY A 4 -0.39 -12.79 4.95
N ARG A 5 0.35 -11.88 5.60
CA ARG A 5 -0.04 -11.33 6.90
C ARG A 5 -1.28 -10.46 6.75
N LYS A 6 -2.23 -10.63 7.68
CA LYS A 6 -3.42 -9.77 7.79
C LYS A 6 -2.94 -8.34 8.06
N VAL A 7 -3.31 -7.42 7.17
CA VAL A 7 -3.18 -5.98 7.40
C VAL A 7 -4.56 -5.51 7.80
N VAL A 8 -4.70 -5.05 9.04
CA VAL A 8 -5.89 -4.38 9.55
C VAL A 8 -5.52 -2.92 9.68
N SER A 9 -6.37 -2.05 9.14
CA SER A 9 -6.26 -0.61 9.34
C SER A 9 -7.47 -0.19 10.13
N GLU A 10 -7.23 0.39 11.29
CA GLU A 10 -8.24 1.07 12.08
C GLU A 10 -8.14 2.56 11.77
N ILE A 11 -9.27 3.20 11.48
CA ILE A 11 -9.30 4.58 10.99
C ILE A 11 -10.35 5.33 11.79
N TYR A 12 -9.93 6.42 12.43
CA TYR A 12 -10.82 7.37 13.07
C TYR A 12 -11.23 8.45 12.05
N VAL A 13 -12.54 8.59 11.81
CA VAL A 13 -13.09 9.56 10.86
C VAL A 13 -14.05 10.48 11.59
N ARG A 14 -13.77 11.79 11.54
CA ARG A 14 -14.61 12.85 12.07
C ARG A 14 -14.99 13.83 10.97
N ARG A 15 -16.23 14.33 11.01
CA ARG A 15 -16.66 15.47 10.18
C ARG A 15 -16.28 16.78 10.87
N ILE A 16 -15.73 17.71 10.11
CA ILE A 16 -15.45 19.08 10.54
C ILE A 16 -16.43 19.98 9.78
N LEU A 17 -17.17 20.81 10.50
CA LEU A 17 -18.09 21.77 9.88
C LEU A 17 -17.27 22.93 9.31
N LEU A 18 -17.68 23.44 8.15
CA LEU A 18 -16.97 24.57 7.53
C LEU A 18 -17.09 25.85 8.36
N ASP A 19 -18.18 25.99 9.12
CA ASP A 19 -18.40 27.13 10.01
C ASP A 19 -17.38 27.19 11.18
N GLU A 20 -16.73 26.07 11.51
CA GLU A 20 -15.71 25.99 12.56
C GLU A 20 -14.31 26.39 12.07
N VAL A 21 -14.12 26.50 10.75
CA VAL A 21 -12.82 26.80 10.14
C VAL A 21 -12.70 28.31 9.99
N PRO A 22 -11.71 28.98 10.62
CA PRO A 22 -11.51 30.40 10.46
C PRO A 22 -11.08 30.76 9.04
N ASP A 23 -11.65 31.82 8.47
CA ASP A 23 -11.27 32.36 7.16
C ASP A 23 -10.02 33.27 7.19
N ASP A 24 -9.62 33.71 8.39
CA ASP A 24 -8.46 34.58 8.61
C ASP A 24 -7.15 33.78 8.70
N ASP A 25 -6.05 34.31 8.17
CA ASP A 25 -4.76 33.60 8.07
C ASP A 25 -4.19 33.22 9.45
N ASP A 26 -4.23 34.15 10.41
CA ASP A 26 -3.74 33.91 11.78
C ASP A 26 -4.65 32.95 12.56
N GLY A 27 -5.96 33.03 12.33
CA GLY A 27 -6.96 32.12 12.89
C GLY A 27 -6.82 30.70 12.35
N ALA A 28 -6.62 30.57 11.04
CA ALA A 28 -6.41 29.29 10.35
C ALA A 28 -5.13 28.60 10.83
N SER A 29 -4.04 29.34 11.00
CA SER A 29 -2.78 28.80 11.51
C SER A 29 -2.92 28.21 12.92
N LYS A 30 -3.59 28.93 13.83
CA LYS A 30 -3.88 28.43 15.20
C LYS A 30 -4.80 27.21 15.17
N TYR A 31 -5.87 27.27 14.38
CA TYR A 31 -6.81 26.17 14.22
C TYR A 31 -6.12 24.89 13.72
N LEU A 32 -5.25 25.00 12.70
CA LEU A 32 -4.47 23.88 12.20
C LEU A 32 -3.52 23.32 13.28
N HIS A 33 -2.87 24.19 14.06
CA HIS A 33 -1.99 23.75 15.13
C HIS A 33 -2.73 22.92 16.19
N ASP A 34 -3.88 23.40 16.64
CA ASP A 34 -4.73 22.69 17.59
C ASP A 34 -5.28 21.38 17.00
N LEU A 35 -5.62 21.39 15.70
CA LEU A 35 -6.04 20.20 14.97
C LEU A 35 -4.92 19.15 14.91
N TYR A 36 -3.68 19.54 14.65
CA TYR A 36 -2.54 18.62 14.67
C TYR A 36 -2.32 18.03 16.06
N ARG A 37 -2.38 18.87 17.10
CA ARG A 37 -2.26 18.41 18.49
C ARG A 37 -3.33 17.37 18.85
N SER A 38 -4.58 17.59 18.42
CA SER A 38 -5.65 16.61 18.63
C SER A 38 -5.42 15.30 17.88
N LYS A 39 -4.78 15.34 16.70
CA LYS A 39 -4.43 14.12 15.94
C LYS A 39 -3.30 13.34 16.62
N ASP A 40 -2.30 14.02 17.15
CA ASP A 40 -1.20 13.40 17.88
C ASP A 40 -1.72 12.70 19.15
N GLN A 41 -2.62 13.36 19.89
CA GLN A 41 -3.28 12.75 21.05
C GLN A 41 -4.04 11.45 20.70
N LEU A 42 -4.80 11.43 19.59
CA LEU A 42 -5.47 10.21 19.11
C LEU A 42 -4.48 9.09 18.79
N LEU A 43 -3.34 9.45 18.18
CA LEU A 43 -2.30 8.48 17.84
C LEU A 43 -1.64 7.93 19.12
N ASP A 44 -1.33 8.79 20.09
CA ASP A 44 -0.72 8.40 21.35
C ASP A 44 -1.63 7.44 22.14
N SER A 45 -2.92 7.77 22.26
CA SER A 45 -3.90 6.88 22.91
C SER A 45 -4.00 5.53 22.21
N TYR A 46 -4.00 5.50 20.88
CA TYR A 46 -4.03 4.26 20.12
C TYR A 46 -2.75 3.42 20.30
N LEU A 47 -1.59 4.07 20.40
CA LEU A 47 -0.33 3.37 20.65
C LEU A 47 -0.26 2.76 22.06
N ASN A 48 -0.84 3.44 23.06
CA ASN A 48 -0.83 3.00 24.46
C ASN A 48 -1.88 1.93 24.76
N THR A 49 -3.12 2.13 24.30
CA THR A 49 -4.29 1.31 24.68
C THR A 49 -4.78 0.39 23.57
N GLY A 50 -4.48 0.71 22.31
CA GLY A 50 -5.08 0.06 21.14
C GLY A 50 -6.47 0.61 20.76
N SER A 51 -6.93 1.68 21.42
CA SER A 51 -8.16 2.40 21.10
C SER A 51 -7.89 3.89 20.90
N PHE A 52 -8.67 4.56 20.05
CA PHE A 52 -8.44 5.99 19.74
C PHE A 52 -8.92 6.95 20.83
N THR A 53 -9.94 6.55 21.61
CA THR A 53 -10.75 7.44 22.46
C THR A 53 -10.67 7.08 23.94
N GLU A 54 -9.84 6.12 24.34
CA GLU A 54 -9.76 5.64 25.72
C GLU A 54 -8.98 6.59 26.65
N GLU A 55 -7.94 7.26 26.14
CA GLU A 55 -7.07 8.15 26.93
C GLU A 55 -7.30 9.64 26.65
N ASN A 56 -8.26 9.97 25.78
CA ASN A 56 -8.52 11.35 25.33
C ASN A 56 -10.00 11.74 25.48
N ASP A 57 -10.26 13.02 25.73
CA ASP A 57 -11.61 13.60 25.80
C ASP A 57 -12.26 13.84 24.41
N LEU A 58 -11.79 13.12 23.38
CA LEU A 58 -12.27 13.29 22.00
C LEU A 58 -13.55 12.47 21.76
N PRO A 59 -14.44 12.91 20.85
CA PRO A 59 -15.73 12.26 20.66
C PRO A 59 -15.56 10.83 20.17
N ASP A 60 -16.25 9.91 20.85
CA ASP A 60 -16.30 8.50 20.47
C ASP A 60 -17.32 8.26 19.36
N TYR A 61 -16.93 7.50 18.34
CA TYR A 61 -17.77 7.17 17.20
C TYR A 61 -17.97 5.66 17.11
N PRO A 62 -19.19 5.19 16.80
CA PRO A 62 -19.44 3.76 16.68
C PRO A 62 -18.56 3.15 15.58
N SER A 63 -17.83 2.10 15.93
CA SER A 63 -16.96 1.41 14.99
C SER A 63 -17.77 0.73 13.88
N HIS A 64 -17.40 0.99 12.62
CA HIS A 64 -18.01 0.34 11.48
C HIS A 64 -17.00 -0.54 10.76
N THR A 65 -17.27 -1.84 10.70
CA THR A 65 -16.41 -2.79 9.99
C THR A 65 -16.83 -2.90 8.54
N MET A 66 -15.93 -2.57 7.62
CA MET A 66 -16.20 -2.78 6.20
C MET A 66 -16.13 -4.28 5.87
N PRO A 67 -17.18 -4.87 5.26
CA PRO A 67 -17.15 -6.28 4.89
C PRO A 67 -16.10 -6.55 3.81
N ARG A 68 -15.45 -7.72 3.88
CA ARG A 68 -14.48 -8.13 2.87
C ARG A 68 -15.17 -8.40 1.53
N ARG A 69 -14.68 -7.76 0.46
CA ARG A 69 -15.21 -7.94 -0.90
C ARG A 69 -14.63 -9.20 -1.56
N THR A 70 -15.39 -10.29 -1.56
CA THR A 70 -14.98 -11.59 -2.15
C THR A 70 -14.83 -11.55 -3.67
N TYR A 71 -15.52 -10.63 -4.36
CA TYR A 71 -15.45 -10.46 -5.81
C TYR A 71 -14.02 -10.24 -6.34
N SER A 72 -13.15 -9.58 -5.57
CA SER A 72 -11.75 -9.37 -5.98
C SER A 72 -10.98 -10.69 -6.04
N LEU A 73 -11.24 -11.61 -5.12
CA LEU A 73 -10.57 -12.92 -5.10
C LEU A 73 -11.06 -13.79 -6.26
N LEU A 74 -12.36 -13.80 -6.52
CA LEU A 74 -12.93 -14.54 -7.65
C LEU A 74 -12.38 -14.02 -8.99
N ASN A 75 -12.30 -12.71 -9.15
CA ASN A 75 -11.72 -12.10 -10.34
C ASN A 75 -10.24 -12.49 -10.51
N MET A 76 -9.45 -12.42 -9.44
CA MET A 76 -8.05 -12.85 -9.44
C MET A 76 -7.89 -14.32 -9.83
N ILE A 77 -8.69 -15.22 -9.24
CA ILE A 77 -8.66 -16.65 -9.54
C ILE A 77 -9.07 -16.90 -11.00
N GLY A 78 -10.10 -16.21 -11.49
CA GLY A 78 -10.55 -16.29 -12.88
C GLY A 78 -9.44 -15.96 -13.87
N TRP A 79 -8.79 -14.81 -13.69
CA TRP A 79 -7.65 -14.42 -14.54
C TRP A 79 -6.45 -15.35 -14.37
N ALA A 80 -6.16 -15.81 -13.15
CA ALA A 80 -5.07 -16.73 -12.90
C ALA A 80 -5.28 -18.06 -13.64
N LEU A 81 -6.48 -18.65 -13.57
CA LEU A 81 -6.82 -19.89 -14.28
C LEU A 81 -6.80 -19.68 -15.79
N PHE A 82 -7.33 -18.56 -16.28
CA PHE A 82 -7.28 -18.22 -17.70
C PHE A 82 -5.85 -18.15 -18.21
N VAL A 83 -4.99 -17.33 -17.59
CA VAL A 83 -3.59 -17.16 -17.99
C VAL A 83 -2.82 -18.48 -17.87
N LEU A 84 -2.99 -19.21 -16.76
CA LEU A 84 -2.33 -20.50 -16.56
C LEU A 84 -2.75 -21.51 -17.64
N SER A 85 -4.03 -21.57 -18.02
CA SER A 85 -4.52 -22.45 -19.08
C SER A 85 -3.88 -22.14 -20.44
N GLN A 86 -3.72 -20.87 -20.78
CA GLN A 86 -3.10 -20.45 -22.04
C GLN A 86 -1.61 -20.80 -22.06
N ILE A 87 -0.92 -20.57 -20.95
CA ILE A 87 0.51 -20.92 -20.80
C ILE A 87 0.70 -22.43 -20.91
N LEU A 88 -0.12 -23.23 -20.21
CA LEU A 88 -0.03 -24.69 -20.28
C LEU A 88 -0.30 -25.21 -21.69
N ARG A 89 -1.29 -24.66 -22.39
CA ARG A 89 -1.58 -25.01 -23.78
C ARG A 89 -0.44 -24.63 -24.72
N PHE A 90 0.19 -23.48 -24.50
CA PHE A 90 1.38 -23.06 -25.25
C PHE A 90 2.53 -24.05 -25.06
N TYR A 91 2.84 -24.44 -23.82
CA TYR A 91 3.88 -25.44 -23.54
C TYR A 91 3.55 -26.81 -24.13
N TYR A 92 2.30 -27.25 -24.04
CA TYR A 92 1.87 -28.51 -24.66
C TYR A 92 2.14 -28.49 -26.17
N ASN A 93 1.67 -27.46 -26.87
CA ASN A 93 1.91 -27.30 -28.31
C ASN A 93 3.41 -27.21 -28.65
N LEU A 94 4.21 -26.58 -27.78
CA LEU A 94 5.65 -26.48 -27.96
C LEU A 94 6.32 -27.86 -27.91
N ILE A 95 5.94 -28.71 -26.94
CA ILE A 95 6.47 -30.06 -26.79
C ILE A 95 6.03 -30.96 -27.96
N THR A 96 4.78 -30.87 -28.40
CA THR A 96 4.27 -31.73 -29.48
C THR A 96 4.74 -31.31 -30.87
N SER A 97 5.02 -30.02 -31.10
CA SER A 97 5.39 -29.50 -32.43
C SER A 97 6.82 -29.79 -32.85
N GLY A 98 7.75 -30.07 -31.91
CA GLY A 98 9.15 -30.42 -32.21
C GLY A 98 9.94 -29.37 -33.01
N SER A 99 9.41 -28.17 -33.21
CA SER A 99 9.98 -27.16 -34.09
C SER A 99 10.98 -26.26 -33.35
N LEU A 100 12.22 -26.23 -33.86
CA LEU A 100 13.30 -25.40 -33.32
C LEU A 100 12.98 -23.90 -33.39
N LEU A 101 12.20 -23.45 -34.39
CA LEU A 101 11.82 -22.05 -34.55
C LEU A 101 10.86 -21.59 -33.43
N SER A 102 9.86 -22.40 -33.08
CA SER A 102 8.95 -22.10 -31.97
C SER A 102 9.66 -22.09 -30.62
N ILE A 103 10.64 -22.99 -30.44
CA ILE A 103 11.47 -23.05 -29.22
C ILE A 103 12.34 -21.80 -29.12
N SER A 104 12.99 -21.39 -30.21
CA SER A 104 13.81 -20.17 -30.24
C SER A 104 13.00 -18.92 -29.89
N PHE A 105 11.79 -18.79 -30.45
CA PHE A 105 10.90 -17.67 -30.15
C PHE A 105 10.42 -17.67 -28.68
N ALA A 106 10.05 -18.83 -28.14
CA ALA A 106 9.65 -18.98 -26.75
C ALA A 106 10.79 -18.59 -25.79
N VAL A 107 12.01 -19.05 -26.05
CA VAL A 107 13.20 -18.70 -25.26
C VAL A 107 13.49 -17.20 -25.34
N GLY A 108 13.37 -16.60 -26.52
CA GLY A 108 13.52 -15.15 -26.70
C GLY A 108 12.56 -14.33 -25.84
N ILE A 109 11.29 -14.73 -25.78
CA ILE A 109 10.28 -14.07 -24.92
C ILE A 109 10.65 -14.19 -23.43
N VAL A 110 11.08 -15.37 -22.98
CA VAL A 110 11.48 -15.59 -21.59
C VAL A 110 12.68 -14.73 -21.21
N ILE A 111 13.70 -14.66 -22.08
CA ILE A 111 14.88 -13.81 -21.87
C ILE A 111 14.49 -12.33 -21.81
N PHE A 112 13.64 -11.88 -22.73
CA PHE A 112 13.17 -10.49 -22.74
C PHE A 112 12.38 -10.14 -21.47
N ALA A 113 11.48 -11.04 -21.05
CA ALA A 113 10.74 -10.89 -19.80
C ALA A 113 11.67 -10.85 -18.58
N TYR A 114 12.68 -11.73 -18.54
CA TYR A 114 13.69 -11.74 -17.48
C TYR A 114 14.47 -10.42 -17.41
N LEU A 115 14.94 -9.89 -18.55
CA LEU A 115 15.64 -8.61 -18.61
C LEU A 115 14.74 -7.45 -18.18
N GLY A 116 13.47 -7.46 -18.59
CA GLY A 116 12.47 -6.47 -18.18
C GLY A 116 12.23 -6.48 -16.67
N LEU A 117 12.03 -7.66 -16.09
CA LEU A 117 11.87 -7.84 -14.64
C LEU A 117 13.12 -7.40 -13.88
N TYR A 118 14.31 -7.79 -14.34
CA TYR A 118 15.58 -7.38 -13.73
C TYR A 118 15.74 -5.85 -13.72
N LYS A 119 15.39 -5.20 -14.83
CA LYS A 119 15.38 -3.74 -14.94
C LYS A 119 14.34 -3.09 -14.01
N MET A 120 13.13 -3.65 -13.91
CA MET A 120 12.09 -3.17 -12.98
C MET A 120 12.50 -3.33 -11.51
N ILE A 121 13.20 -4.41 -11.16
CA ILE A 121 13.76 -4.59 -9.81
C ILE A 121 14.82 -3.51 -9.54
N GLY A 122 15.67 -3.19 -10.51
CA GLY A 122 16.61 -2.07 -10.42
C GLY A 122 15.92 -0.72 -10.21
N LEU A 123 14.78 -0.48 -10.86
CA LEU A 123 13.99 0.75 -10.71
C LEU A 123 13.23 0.82 -9.38
N THR A 124 12.80 -0.32 -8.83
CA THR A 124 12.07 -0.40 -7.56
C THR A 124 12.98 -0.53 -6.35
N LYS A 125 14.29 -0.76 -6.54
CA LYS A 125 15.30 -0.66 -5.49
C LYS A 125 15.48 0.82 -5.13
N ILE A 126 14.65 1.29 -4.21
CA ILE A 126 14.72 2.64 -3.64
C ILE A 126 16.05 2.74 -2.87
N ASP A 127 17.03 3.39 -3.47
CA ASP A 127 18.31 3.75 -2.82
C ASP A 127 18.26 5.15 -2.16
N LYS A 128 17.12 5.83 -2.25
CA LYS A 128 16.87 7.13 -1.64
C LYS A 128 15.72 7.04 -0.64
N GLY A 129 16.03 6.61 0.58
CA GLY A 129 15.24 6.99 1.74
C GLY A 129 15.31 8.51 1.92
N SER A 130 14.19 9.17 2.22
CA SER A 130 14.18 10.59 2.55
C SER A 130 15.05 10.83 3.78
N LYS A 131 16.04 11.74 3.67
CA LYS A 131 16.82 12.28 4.81
C LYS A 131 15.98 13.13 5.79
N TYR A 132 14.67 12.91 5.85
CA TYR A 132 13.81 13.61 6.79
C TYR A 132 13.91 12.87 8.13
N GLY A 133 14.58 13.49 9.12
CA GLY A 133 14.80 12.91 10.44
C GLY A 133 16.11 12.13 10.64
N SER A 134 17.00 12.01 9.64
CA SER A 134 18.31 11.40 9.85
C SER A 134 19.22 12.32 10.66
N THR A 135 19.50 11.94 11.90
CA THR A 135 20.47 12.58 12.82
C THR A 135 21.94 12.35 12.44
N ASP A 136 22.24 12.24 11.14
CA ASP A 136 23.59 11.90 10.65
C ASP A 136 24.52 13.12 10.54
N ASN A 137 24.04 14.31 10.94
CA ASN A 137 24.80 15.57 10.91
C ASN A 137 24.96 16.21 12.30
N LYS A 138 24.80 15.46 13.40
CA LYS A 138 25.12 15.94 14.76
C LYS A 138 26.23 15.09 15.37
N LYS A 139 27.47 15.35 14.96
CA LYS A 139 28.69 15.31 15.80
C LYS A 139 29.93 15.59 14.95
N LYS A 140 30.31 16.87 14.90
CA LYS A 140 31.70 17.32 14.89
C LYS A 140 31.72 18.71 15.54
N ASP A 141 31.70 18.69 16.86
CA ASP A 141 32.35 19.69 17.71
C ASP A 141 33.18 18.90 18.74
#